data_AF-A0A5C0SJ78-F1
#
_entry.id   AF-A0A5C0SJ78-F1
#
_cell.length_a   1.000
_cell.length_b   1.000
_cell.length_c   1.000
_cell.angle_alpha   90.00
_cell.angle_beta   90.00
_cell.angle_gamma   90.00
#
_symmetry.space_group_name_H-M   'P 1'
#
loop_
_entity.id
_entity.type
_entity.pdbx_description
1 polymer ?
#
loop_
_entity_poly.entity_id
_entity_poly.type
_entity_poly.pdbx_seq_one_letter_code
_entity_poly.pdbx_strand_id
1 'polypeptide(L)'
;MGDRFYIKATATFTDIEKGESIKVDALAREDLNKKGMDLAQITGSVSSYARKYALNGLFCIDDTKDSDATNNHGKGDKDKQSKKLSEAQVKRLYAIGAKNGYDAECVKKAVLKKYSKTKAEDLTKQEYDELIKNIEANPKK
;
A
#
# COMPACT_ATOMS: atom_id res chain seq x y z
N MET A 1 31.95 13.30 -11.87
CA MET A 1 32.09 11.90 -11.41
C MET A 1 30.85 11.59 -10.59
N GLY A 2 30.07 10.57 -10.95
CA GLY A 2 28.72 10.38 -10.37
C GLY A 2 28.73 9.49 -9.13
N ASP A 3 28.22 10.01 -8.01
CA ASP A 3 28.03 9.28 -6.75
C ASP A 3 26.90 8.24 -6.88
N ARG A 4 27.21 7.06 -7.42
CA ARG A 4 26.28 5.94 -7.47
C ARG A 4 26.87 4.77 -6.68
N PHE A 5 26.26 4.49 -5.54
CA PHE A 5 26.59 3.35 -4.70
C PHE A 5 25.68 2.16 -5.05
N TYR A 6 26.31 1.01 -5.31
CA TYR A 6 25.63 -0.25 -5.61
C TYR A 6 26.02 -1.29 -4.58
N ILE A 7 25.04 -2.04 -4.09
CA ILE A 7 25.25 -3.23 -3.26
C ILE A 7 25.11 -4.45 -4.16
N LYS A 8 26.17 -5.27 -4.20
CA LYS A 8 26.17 -6.58 -4.84
C LYS A 8 25.81 -7.65 -3.80
N ALA A 9 24.91 -8.55 -4.15
CA ALA A 9 24.66 -9.79 -3.42
C ALA A 9 24.91 -10.98 -4.34
N THR A 10 25.51 -12.04 -3.80
CA THR A 10 25.78 -13.30 -4.49
C THR A 10 25.06 -14.43 -3.76
N ALA A 11 24.18 -15.14 -4.45
CA ALA A 11 23.55 -16.36 -3.94
C ALA A 11 24.28 -17.56 -4.55
N THR A 12 24.63 -18.54 -3.71
CA THR A 12 25.29 -19.78 -4.14
C THR A 12 24.49 -20.97 -3.65
N PHE A 13 24.17 -21.91 -4.55
CA PHE A 13 23.61 -23.20 -4.21
C PHE A 13 24.64 -24.29 -4.52
N THR A 14 24.95 -25.13 -3.55
CA THR A 14 25.98 -26.16 -3.67
C THR A 14 25.37 -27.54 -3.41
N ASP A 15 25.56 -28.46 -4.35
CA ASP A 15 25.26 -29.87 -4.17
C ASP A 15 26.28 -30.48 -3.19
N ILE A 16 25.80 -31.04 -2.09
CA ILE A 16 26.65 -31.59 -1.03
C ILE A 16 27.26 -32.95 -1.40
N GLU A 17 26.67 -33.68 -2.34
CA GLU A 17 27.13 -35.00 -2.75
C GLU A 17 28.20 -34.87 -3.84
N LYS A 18 28.00 -33.94 -4.78
CA LYS A 18 28.90 -33.75 -5.94
C LYS A 18 29.87 -32.58 -5.79
N GLY A 19 29.59 -31.63 -4.89
CA GLY A 19 30.36 -30.41 -4.72
C GLY A 19 30.12 -29.35 -5.81
N GLU A 20 29.23 -29.60 -6.77
CA GLU A 20 28.89 -28.66 -7.83
C GLU A 20 28.16 -27.44 -7.26
N SER A 21 28.38 -26.25 -7.85
CA SER A 21 27.77 -25.01 -7.35
C SER A 21 27.24 -24.13 -8.46
N ILE A 22 26.04 -23.58 -8.24
CA ILE A 22 25.41 -22.55 -9.07
C ILE A 22 25.51 -21.22 -8.33
N LYS A 23 25.94 -20.17 -9.03
CA LYS A 23 26.07 -18.82 -8.47
C LYS A 23 25.28 -17.82 -9.28
N VAL A 24 24.57 -16.93 -8.58
CA VAL A 24 23.88 -15.80 -9.20
C VAL A 24 24.20 -14.53 -8.43
N ASP A 25 24.55 -13.49 -9.19
CA ASP A 25 24.83 -12.17 -8.68
C ASP A 25 23.66 -11.22 -8.99
N ALA A 26 23.36 -10.33 -8.05
CA ALA A 26 22.45 -9.22 -8.30
C ALA A 26 22.94 -7.93 -7.65
N LEU A 27 22.57 -6.81 -8.25
CA LEU A 27 22.94 -5.46 -7.83
C LEU A 27 21.69 -4.67 -7.49
N ALA A 28 21.72 -3.96 -6.37
CA ALA A 28 20.72 -2.95 -6.03
C ALA A 28 21.42 -1.61 -5.78
N ARG A 29 20.74 -0.52 -6.12
CA ARG A 29 21.28 0.83 -6.07
C ARG A 29 20.75 1.58 -4.85
N GLU A 30 21.64 2.28 -4.15
CA GLU A 30 21.23 3.25 -3.13
C GLU A 30 20.75 4.55 -3.77
N ASP A 31 19.60 5.04 -3.31
CA ASP A 31 19.10 6.37 -3.66
C ASP A 31 19.48 7.35 -2.55
N LEU A 32 20.39 8.27 -2.86
CA LEU A 32 20.88 9.30 -1.95
C LEU A 32 19.79 10.28 -1.51
N ASN A 33 18.66 10.36 -2.23
CA ASN A 33 17.63 11.39 -2.04
C ASN A 33 16.29 10.85 -1.49
N LYS A 34 16.28 9.70 -0.82
CA LYS A 34 15.05 9.14 -0.25
C LYS A 34 14.63 9.92 1.02
N LYS A 35 13.91 11.03 0.81
CA LYS A 35 13.42 11.92 1.88
C LYS A 35 12.72 11.13 3.00
N GLY A 36 13.18 11.33 4.23
CA GLY A 36 12.56 10.77 5.44
C GLY A 36 13.07 9.39 5.87
N MET A 37 14.10 8.86 5.22
CA MET A 37 14.75 7.60 5.60
C MET A 37 16.19 7.88 6.01
N ASP A 38 16.65 7.32 7.14
CA ASP A 38 18.05 7.43 7.53
C ASP A 38 18.95 6.58 6.62
N LEU A 39 20.26 6.85 6.63
CA LEU A 39 21.20 6.17 5.73
C LEU A 39 21.24 4.64 5.98
N ALA A 40 21.16 4.20 7.24
CA ALA A 40 21.18 2.79 7.58
C ALA A 40 19.95 2.05 7.05
N GLN A 41 18.78 2.69 7.08
CA GLN A 41 17.54 2.18 6.51
C GLN A 41 17.61 2.10 4.98
N ILE A 42 18.22 3.08 4.31
CA ILE A 42 18.43 3.05 2.86
C ILE A 42 19.33 1.86 2.49
N THR A 43 20.49 1.75 3.11
CA THR A 43 21.44 0.64 2.89
C THR A 43 20.83 -0.72 3.21
N GLY A 44 20.12 -0.84 4.34
CA GLY A 44 19.44 -2.08 4.73
C GLY A 44 18.35 -2.50 3.74
N SER A 45 17.59 -1.53 3.22
CA SER A 45 16.58 -1.78 2.18
C SER A 45 17.23 -2.25 0.88
N VAL A 46 18.29 -1.57 0.43
CA VAL A 46 18.99 -1.85 -0.83
C VAL A 46 19.67 -3.22 -0.78
N SER A 47 20.31 -3.55 0.35
CA SER A 47 20.88 -4.86 0.61
C SER A 47 19.83 -5.98 0.52
N SER A 48 18.62 -5.72 1.03
CA SER A 48 17.51 -6.68 0.95
C SER A 48 17.03 -6.90 -0.49
N TYR A 49 16.94 -5.85 -1.30
CA TYR A 49 16.61 -5.97 -2.73
C TYR A 49 17.69 -6.73 -3.52
N ALA A 50 18.97 -6.46 -3.27
CA ALA A 50 20.06 -7.19 -3.93
C ALA A 50 19.96 -8.69 -3.65
N ARG A 51 19.74 -9.10 -2.39
CA ARG A 51 19.55 -10.51 -2.03
C ARG A 51 18.31 -11.12 -2.66
N LYS A 52 17.18 -10.40 -2.67
CA LYS A 52 15.93 -10.83 -3.32
C LYS A 52 16.20 -11.21 -4.77
N TYR A 53 16.82 -10.32 -5.53
CA TYR A 53 17.08 -10.55 -6.96
C TYR A 53 18.11 -11.65 -7.20
N ALA A 54 19.13 -11.79 -6.35
CA ALA A 54 20.09 -12.89 -6.47
C ALA A 54 19.41 -14.26 -6.27
N LEU A 55 18.49 -14.37 -5.29
CA LEU A 55 17.72 -15.59 -5.05
C LEU A 55 16.68 -15.86 -6.15
N ASN A 56 16.01 -14.81 -6.63
CA ASN A 56 15.07 -14.93 -7.75
C ASN A 56 15.77 -15.47 -8.99
N GLY A 57 16.96 -14.94 -9.34
CA GLY A 57 17.73 -15.46 -10.46
C GLY A 57 18.26 -16.88 -10.22
N LEU A 58 18.62 -17.24 -8.98
CA LEU A 58 19.09 -18.58 -8.64
C LEU A 58 18.00 -19.65 -8.75
N PHE A 59 16.78 -19.32 -8.35
CA PHE A 59 15.63 -20.24 -8.35
C PHE A 59 14.68 -20.02 -9.53
N CYS A 60 15.06 -19.18 -10.49
CA CYS A 60 14.22 -18.77 -11.63
C CYS A 60 12.82 -18.31 -11.20
N ILE A 61 12.72 -17.61 -10.06
CA ILE A 61 11.47 -17.06 -9.54
C ILE A 61 11.22 -15.74 -10.26
N ASP A 62 10.15 -15.68 -11.03
CA ASP A 62 9.70 -14.44 -11.65
C ASP A 62 9.09 -13.50 -10.58
N ASP A 63 9.59 -12.26 -10.53
CA ASP A 63 9.07 -11.19 -9.66
C ASP A 63 7.98 -10.37 -10.36
N THR A 64 7.74 -10.63 -11.65
CA THR A 64 6.59 -10.06 -12.34
C THR A 64 5.34 -10.77 -11.84
N LYS A 65 4.31 -9.99 -11.50
CA LYS A 65 2.98 -10.56 -11.25
C LYS A 65 2.60 -11.29 -12.53
N ASP A 66 2.38 -12.60 -12.44
CA ASP A 66 1.76 -13.38 -13.52
C ASP A 66 0.55 -12.60 -14.05
N SER A 67 0.44 -12.49 -15.37
CA SER A 67 -0.71 -11.86 -16.05
C SER A 67 -2.05 -12.52 -15.67
N ASP A 68 -2.02 -13.75 -15.15
CA ASP A 68 -3.18 -14.47 -14.60
C ASP A 68 -3.16 -14.59 -13.06
N ALA A 69 -2.44 -13.71 -12.37
CA ALA A 69 -2.46 -13.64 -10.91
C ALA A 69 -3.83 -13.15 -10.40
N THR A 70 -4.82 -14.04 -10.36
CA THR A 70 -6.00 -13.93 -9.51
C THR A 70 -5.61 -14.16 -8.04
N ASN A 71 -4.66 -13.39 -7.53
CA ASN A 71 -4.36 -13.32 -6.09
C ASN A 71 -5.47 -12.51 -5.40
N ASN A 72 -6.66 -13.11 -5.31
CA ASN A 72 -7.75 -12.61 -4.46
C ASN A 72 -7.67 -13.19 -3.03
N HIS A 73 -6.58 -13.86 -2.67
CA HIS A 73 -6.30 -14.22 -1.28
C HIS A 73 -5.65 -13.05 -0.54
N GLY A 74 -6.51 -12.17 -0.02
CA GLY A 74 -6.35 -11.47 1.26
C GLY A 74 -4.99 -10.87 1.56
N LYS A 75 -4.89 -9.54 1.40
CA LYS A 75 -3.74 -8.64 1.66
C LYS A 75 -2.86 -8.36 0.43
N GLY A 76 -3.51 -7.92 -0.65
CA GLY A 76 -2.87 -7.02 -1.60
C GLY A 76 -2.49 -5.72 -0.89
N ASP A 77 -1.24 -5.33 -1.05
CA ASP A 77 -0.69 -3.98 -0.85
C ASP A 77 -1.19 -3.19 0.37
N LYS A 78 -0.32 -3.11 1.40
CA LYS A 78 -0.29 -1.97 2.31
C LYS A 78 0.20 -0.71 1.57
N ASP A 79 -0.40 -0.41 0.43
CA ASP A 79 -0.18 0.84 -0.24
C ASP A 79 -1.09 1.87 0.42
N LYS A 80 -0.51 2.57 1.41
CA LYS A 80 -0.86 3.93 1.85
C LYS A 80 -2.28 4.39 1.47
N GLN A 81 -3.28 3.86 2.17
CA GLN A 81 -4.57 4.54 2.27
C GLN A 81 -4.74 5.14 3.67
N SER A 82 -3.86 6.08 3.98
CA SER A 82 -4.27 7.31 4.67
C SER A 82 -4.86 8.30 3.65
N LYS A 83 -5.73 7.85 2.74
CA LYS A 83 -6.49 8.76 1.89
C LYS A 83 -7.76 9.12 2.61
N LYS A 84 -7.67 10.19 3.40
CA LYS A 84 -8.83 10.99 3.77
C LYS A 84 -9.73 11.18 2.55
N LEU A 85 -11.03 11.22 2.75
CA LEU A 85 -11.97 11.50 1.65
C LEU A 85 -11.57 12.79 0.95
N SER A 86 -11.66 12.78 -0.38
CA SER A 86 -11.50 14.01 -1.15
C SER A 86 -12.58 15.03 -0.80
N GLU A 87 -12.28 16.31 -0.98
CA GLU A 87 -13.24 17.38 -0.75
C GLU A 87 -14.54 17.19 -1.57
N ALA A 88 -14.43 16.64 -2.78
CA ALA A 88 -15.58 16.31 -3.63
C ALA A 88 -16.47 15.22 -3.01
N GLN A 89 -15.88 14.19 -2.39
CA GLN A 89 -16.63 13.14 -1.70
C GLN A 89 -17.32 13.68 -0.45
N VAL A 90 -16.63 14.51 0.33
CA VAL A 90 -17.22 15.16 1.52
C VAL A 90 -18.39 16.06 1.14
N LYS A 91 -18.24 16.89 0.11
CA LYS A 91 -19.34 17.72 -0.42
C LYS A 91 -20.53 16.86 -0.86
N ARG A 92 -20.26 15.76 -1.57
CA ARG A 92 -21.29 14.82 -2.00
C ARG A 92 -22.02 14.16 -0.83
N LEU A 93 -21.31 13.80 0.25
CA LEU A 93 -21.94 13.23 1.45
C LEU A 93 -22.99 14.18 2.04
N TYR A 94 -22.62 15.45 2.22
CA TYR A 94 -23.52 16.45 2.76
C TYR A 94 -24.69 16.77 1.81
N ALA A 95 -24.45 16.80 0.51
CA ALA A 95 -25.50 16.99 -0.49
C ALA A 95 -26.53 15.83 -0.49
N ILE A 96 -26.05 14.58 -0.38
CA ILE A 96 -26.93 13.40 -0.28
C ILE A 96 -27.70 13.41 1.05
N GLY A 97 -27.03 13.78 2.15
CA GLY A 97 -27.67 14.00 3.44
C GLY A 97 -28.83 14.98 3.33
N ALA A 98 -28.57 16.18 2.81
CA ALA A 98 -29.57 17.23 2.65
C ALA A 98 -30.74 16.79 1.75
N LYS A 99 -30.45 16.10 0.64
CA LYS A 99 -31.47 15.56 -0.26
C LYS A 99 -32.39 14.53 0.42
N ASN A 100 -31.87 13.77 1.38
CA ASN A 100 -32.62 12.77 2.14
C ASN A 100 -33.12 13.30 3.51
N GLY A 101 -33.14 14.63 3.70
CA GLY A 101 -33.69 15.29 4.89
C GLY A 101 -32.80 15.26 6.13
N TYR A 102 -31.51 14.96 5.96
CA TYR A 102 -30.51 15.06 7.02
C TYR A 102 -29.74 16.39 6.90
N ASP A 103 -29.79 17.20 7.95
CA ASP A 103 -28.93 18.38 8.05
C ASP A 103 -27.44 18.00 8.22
N ALA A 104 -26.56 18.97 8.03
CA ALA A 104 -25.11 18.77 8.15
C ALA A 104 -24.67 18.35 9.56
N GLU A 105 -25.45 18.69 10.59
CA GLU A 105 -25.16 18.33 11.98
C GLU A 105 -25.48 16.86 12.26
N CYS A 106 -26.58 16.34 11.69
CA CYS A 106 -26.99 14.94 11.74
C CYS A 106 -25.95 14.05 11.06
N VAL A 107 -25.44 14.48 9.89
CA VAL A 107 -24.37 13.74 9.20
C VAL A 107 -23.10 13.74 10.05
N LYS A 108 -22.71 14.87 10.66
CA LYS A 108 -21.55 14.92 11.58
C LYS A 108 -21.74 14.03 12.81
N LYS A 109 -22.94 14.03 13.41
CA LYS A 109 -23.30 13.16 14.54
C LYS A 109 -23.22 11.68 14.14
N ALA A 110 -23.64 11.33 12.92
CA ALA A 110 -23.54 9.97 12.41
C ALA A 110 -22.08 9.54 12.22
N VAL A 111 -21.22 10.42 11.66
CA VAL A 111 -19.78 10.19 11.50
C VAL A 111 -19.11 9.95 12.86
N LEU A 112 -19.43 10.77 13.86
CA LEU A 112 -18.87 10.65 15.20
C LEU A 112 -19.40 9.41 15.95
N LYS A 113 -20.71 9.17 15.93
CA LYS A 113 -21.34 8.10 16.71
C LYS A 113 -21.09 6.71 16.14
N LYS A 114 -21.07 6.57 14.82
CA LYS A 114 -20.96 5.26 14.15
C LYS A 114 -19.53 4.87 13.81
N TYR A 115 -18.67 5.86 13.55
CA TYR A 115 -17.30 5.62 13.09
C TYR A 115 -16.22 6.24 14.01
N SER A 116 -16.60 6.87 15.12
CA SER A 116 -15.70 7.51 16.10
C SER A 116 -14.77 8.55 15.48
N LYS A 117 -15.24 9.26 14.44
CA LYS A 117 -14.47 10.23 13.66
C LYS A 117 -14.99 11.65 13.86
N THR A 118 -14.07 12.61 13.98
CA THR A 118 -14.41 14.01 14.23
C THR A 118 -14.75 14.76 12.94
N LYS A 119 -14.13 14.38 11.82
CA LYS A 119 -14.37 14.98 10.50
C LYS A 119 -14.82 13.93 9.50
N ALA A 120 -15.71 14.32 8.58
CA ALA A 120 -16.14 13.47 7.47
C ALA A 120 -14.96 13.08 6.55
N GLU A 121 -13.93 13.92 6.44
CA GLU A 121 -12.70 13.63 5.72
C GLU A 121 -11.95 12.40 6.24
N ASP A 122 -12.09 12.08 7.53
CA ASP A 122 -11.36 10.97 8.13
C ASP A 122 -12.04 9.61 7.85
N LEU A 123 -13.23 9.60 7.22
CA LEU A 123 -13.89 8.38 6.79
C LEU A 123 -13.05 7.63 5.75
N THR A 124 -13.04 6.31 5.85
CA THR A 124 -12.52 5.48 4.77
C THR A 124 -13.52 5.45 3.62
N LYS A 125 -13.05 5.04 2.43
CA LYS A 125 -13.94 4.89 1.27
C LYS A 125 -15.09 3.92 1.55
N GLN A 126 -14.82 2.83 2.28
CA GLN A 126 -15.83 1.84 2.64
C GLN A 126 -16.90 2.42 3.58
N GLU A 127 -16.47 3.11 4.64
CA GLU A 127 -17.39 3.74 5.60
C GLU A 127 -18.22 4.86 4.96
N TYR A 128 -17.63 5.61 4.02
CA TYR A 128 -18.35 6.61 3.21
C TYR A 128 -19.47 5.97 2.38
N ASP A 129 -19.15 4.89 1.65
CA ASP A 129 -20.12 4.19 0.81
C ASP A 129 -21.24 3.57 1.66
N GLU A 130 -20.92 3.01 2.83
CA GLU A 130 -21.89 2.52 3.79
C GLU A 130 -22.78 3.63 4.37
N LEU A 131 -22.19 4.77 4.74
CA LEU A 131 -22.94 5.89 5.30
C LEU A 131 -23.93 6.45 4.28
N ILE A 132 -23.53 6.58 3.01
CA ILE A 132 -24.43 6.99 1.92
C ILE A 132 -25.57 6.01 1.76
N LYS A 133 -25.29 4.70 1.67
CA LYS A 133 -26.34 3.67 1.56
C LYS A 133 -27.34 3.74 2.71
N ASN A 134 -26.86 3.98 3.94
CA ASN A 134 -27.74 4.09 5.11
C ASN A 134 -28.62 5.35 5.06
N ILE A 135 -28.09 6.49 4.59
CA ILE A 135 -28.83 7.74 4.43
C ILE A 135 -29.89 7.60 3.33
N GLU A 136 -29.56 6.96 2.21
CA GLU A 136 -30.47 6.72 1.09
C GLU A 136 -31.55 5.68 1.42
N ALA A 137 -31.22 4.65 2.22
CA ALA A 137 -32.17 3.62 2.63
C ALA A 137 -33.19 4.13 3.67
N ASN A 138 -32.83 5.13 4.48
CA ASN A 138 -33.68 5.68 5.54
C ASN A 138 -33.80 7.21 5.43
N PRO A 139 -34.51 7.75 4.43
CA PRO A 139 -34.70 9.19 4.34
C PRO A 139 -35.49 9.72 5.54
N LYS A 140 -35.01 10.81 6.17
CA LYS A 140 -35.77 11.60 7.13
C LYS A 140 -36.73 12.50 6.35
N LYS A 141 -37.85 11.96 5.90
CA LYS A 141 -38.97 12.79 5.42
C LYS A 141 -39.66 13.49 6.59
#